data_AF-A0A915Z6F0-F1
#
_entry.id   AF-A0A915Z6F0-F1
#
_cell.length_a   1.000
_cell.length_b   1.000
_cell.length_c   1.000
_cell.angle_alpha   90.00
_cell.angle_beta   90.00
_cell.angle_gamma   90.00
#
_symmetry.space_group_name_H-M   'P 1'
#
loop_
_entity.id
_entity.type
_entity.pdbx_description
1 polymer ?
#
loop_
_entity_poly.entity_id
_entity_poly.type
_entity_poly.pdbx_seq_one_letter_code
_entity_poly.pdbx_strand_id
1 'polypeptide(L)'
;MSENTELSKEQLFVKEYLLEYYRGFAGLELEYLRDFYEAEEKNEQISLAEQEKLHLEEEKLANLPPGRFFQSYYSERCTEKRHYNMFRASIFTIKLGGNNIKSILEKIFRENLSKGAAKKDTATTIGPIRGPVLMRDGKEIPIGWEEEKKLLIELKDVRIHELEEEVELFKRK
;
A
#
# COMPACT_ATOMS: atom_id res chain seq x y z
N MET A 1 32.17 15.59 -20.88
CA MET A 1 31.38 16.81 -20.62
C MET A 1 30.03 16.33 -20.14
N SER A 2 29.64 16.61 -18.89
CA SER A 2 28.29 16.30 -18.44
C SER A 2 27.40 17.47 -18.84
N GLU A 3 26.39 17.20 -19.67
CA GLU A 3 25.32 18.16 -19.92
C GLU A 3 24.61 18.38 -18.58
N ASN A 4 24.78 19.58 -18.03
CA ASN A 4 23.94 20.06 -16.93
C ASN A 4 22.56 20.37 -17.54
N THR A 5 21.74 19.35 -17.72
CA THR A 5 20.34 19.53 -18.08
C THR A 5 19.64 20.14 -16.86
N GLU A 6 19.34 21.43 -16.92
CA GLU A 6 18.56 22.09 -15.86
C GLU A 6 17.20 21.39 -15.72
N LEU A 7 16.91 20.92 -14.50
CA LEU A 7 15.65 20.26 -14.20
C LEU A 7 14.50 21.28 -14.25
N SER A 8 13.36 20.87 -14.82
CA SER A 8 12.15 21.69 -14.79
C SER A 8 11.63 21.88 -13.37
N LYS A 9 10.79 22.90 -13.15
CA LYS A 9 10.13 23.13 -11.85
C LYS A 9 9.33 21.92 -11.37
N GLU A 10 8.67 21.22 -12.30
CA GLU A 10 7.94 19.99 -12.02
C GLU A 10 8.89 18.86 -11.59
N GLN A 11 10.00 18.69 -12.30
CA GLN A 11 10.99 17.67 -11.96
C GLN A 11 11.65 17.94 -10.60
N LEU A 12 11.91 19.20 -10.26
CA LEU A 12 12.43 19.59 -8.94
C LEU A 12 11.41 19.28 -7.83
N PHE A 13 10.14 19.61 -8.05
CA PHE A 13 9.05 19.31 -7.12
C PHE A 13 8.92 17.80 -6.87
N VAL A 14 8.86 16.99 -7.93
CA VAL A 14 8.75 15.51 -7.80
C VAL A 14 9.99 14.93 -7.11
N LYS A 15 11.19 15.44 -7.44
CA LYS A 15 12.45 14.98 -6.84
C LYS A 15 12.45 15.14 -5.32
N GLU A 16 11.91 16.22 -4.78
CA GLU A 16 11.84 16.43 -3.33
C GLU A 16 11.03 15.34 -2.62
N TYR A 17 9.85 15.00 -3.16
CA TYR A 17 9.01 13.96 -2.59
C TYR A 17 9.56 12.54 -2.81
N LEU A 18 10.23 12.28 -3.93
CA LEU A 18 10.92 11.00 -4.12
C LEU A 18 12.06 10.82 -3.11
N LEU A 19 12.82 11.88 -2.81
CA LEU A 19 13.84 11.84 -1.76
C LEU A 19 13.22 11.58 -0.38
N GLU A 20 12.08 12.20 -0.07
CA GLU A 20 11.33 11.94 1.16
C GLU A 20 10.85 10.47 1.24
N TYR A 21 10.33 9.93 0.13
CA TYR A 21 9.92 8.53 0.04
C TYR A 21 11.08 7.57 0.35
N TYR A 22 12.25 7.77 -0.26
CA TYR A 22 13.42 6.91 0.00
C TYR A 22 13.97 7.08 1.42
N ARG A 23 13.93 8.30 1.98
CA ARG A 23 14.31 8.55 3.38
C ARG A 23 13.38 7.86 4.37
N GLY A 24 12.12 7.64 4.02
CA GLY A 24 11.17 6.86 4.81
C GLY A 24 11.55 5.39 5.02
N PHE A 25 12.61 4.89 4.34
CA PHE A 25 13.18 3.56 4.57
C PHE A 25 14.45 3.60 5.45
N ALA A 26 14.79 4.74 6.06
CA ALA A 26 15.85 4.77 7.04
C ALA A 26 15.59 3.72 8.15
N GLY A 27 16.63 2.97 8.51
CA GLY A 27 16.49 1.88 9.49
C GLY A 27 15.94 0.56 8.94
N LEU A 28 15.64 0.45 7.63
CA LEU A 28 14.95 -0.72 7.07
C LEU A 28 15.51 -2.08 7.52
N GLU A 29 16.81 -2.26 7.37
CA GLU A 29 17.46 -3.54 7.71
C GLU A 29 17.39 -3.83 9.22
N LEU A 30 17.72 -2.85 10.06
CA LEU A 30 17.92 -3.05 11.49
C LEU A 30 16.62 -2.99 12.30
N GLU A 31 15.69 -2.11 11.91
CA GLU A 31 14.47 -1.84 12.67
C GLU A 31 13.29 -2.67 12.18
N TYR A 32 13.27 -3.06 10.91
CA TYR A 32 12.10 -3.74 10.32
C TYR A 32 12.39 -5.15 9.78
N LEU A 33 13.56 -5.38 9.15
CA LEU A 33 13.87 -6.67 8.54
C LEU A 33 14.62 -7.63 9.48
N ARG A 34 15.23 -7.11 10.56
CA ARG A 34 15.98 -7.90 11.55
C ARG A 34 15.15 -9.06 12.11
N ASP A 35 13.90 -8.82 12.47
CA ASP A 35 12.99 -9.85 13.01
C ASP A 35 12.73 -10.97 12.01
N PHE A 36 12.66 -10.65 10.71
CA PHE A 36 12.50 -11.66 9.66
C PHE A 36 13.75 -12.52 9.50
N TYR A 37 14.95 -11.94 9.65
CA TYR A 37 16.21 -12.70 9.62
C TYR A 37 16.32 -13.62 10.83
N GLU A 38 16.02 -13.12 12.03
CA GLU A 38 16.08 -13.91 13.25
C GLU A 38 15.05 -15.05 13.26
N ALA A 39 13.85 -14.81 12.74
CA ALA A 39 12.85 -15.85 12.55
C ALA A 39 13.35 -16.93 11.57
N GLU A 40 14.02 -16.54 10.49
CA GLU A 40 14.59 -17.49 9.54
C GLU A 40 15.72 -18.33 10.16
N GLU A 41 16.64 -17.71 10.90
CA GLU A 41 17.73 -18.41 11.61
C GLU A 41 17.20 -19.41 12.65
N LYS A 42 16.11 -19.07 13.34
CA LYS A 42 15.43 -19.94 14.31
C LYS A 42 14.50 -20.97 13.64
N ASN A 43 14.38 -20.92 12.32
CA ASN A 43 13.39 -21.69 11.58
C ASN A 43 12.00 -21.53 12.21
N GLU A 44 11.53 -20.29 12.33
CA GLU A 44 10.22 -19.85 12.84
C GLU A 44 9.43 -19.17 11.72
N GLN A 45 8.11 -19.13 11.85
CA GLN A 45 7.26 -18.38 10.92
C GLN A 45 6.83 -17.07 11.58
N ILE A 46 7.22 -15.96 10.99
CA ILE A 46 6.86 -14.64 11.51
C ILE A 46 5.42 -14.30 11.13
N SER A 47 4.67 -13.70 12.06
CA SER A 47 3.33 -13.18 11.78
C SER A 47 3.43 -11.82 11.09
N LEU A 48 3.03 -11.76 9.82
CA LEU A 48 2.97 -10.49 9.08
C LEU A 48 2.03 -9.48 9.78
N ALA A 49 0.90 -9.95 10.33
CA ALA A 49 -0.05 -9.08 11.01
C ALA A 49 0.54 -8.40 12.24
N GLU A 50 1.36 -9.10 13.01
CA GLU A 50 1.99 -8.53 14.21
C GLU A 50 3.09 -7.53 13.85
N GLN A 51 3.90 -7.84 12.83
CA GLN A 51 4.91 -6.93 12.31
C GLN A 51 4.29 -5.63 11.78
N GLU A 52 3.19 -5.74 11.02
CA GLU A 52 2.47 -4.57 10.52
C GLU A 52 1.88 -3.73 11.66
N LYS A 53 1.29 -4.33 12.69
CA LYS A 53 0.79 -3.58 13.86
C LYS A 53 1.88 -2.88 14.65
N LEU A 54 3.07 -3.47 14.72
CA LEU A 54 4.17 -2.95 15.53
C LEU A 54 4.86 -1.76 14.87
N HIS A 55 4.99 -1.79 13.54
CA HIS A 55 5.82 -0.84 12.80
C HIS A 55 5.05 0.07 11.84
N LEU A 56 3.85 -0.30 11.41
CA LEU A 56 3.06 0.49 10.47
C LEU A 56 1.96 1.25 11.22
N GLU A 57 1.68 2.47 10.77
CA GLU A 57 0.47 3.18 11.16
C GLU A 57 -0.77 2.35 10.84
N GLU A 58 -1.75 2.38 11.74
CA GLU A 58 -3.02 1.71 11.53
C GLU A 58 -3.74 2.33 10.32
N GLU A 59 -3.73 1.60 9.22
CA GLU A 59 -4.39 2.02 8.01
C GLU A 59 -5.85 1.56 8.02
N LYS A 60 -6.79 2.51 7.98
CA LYS A 60 -8.24 2.23 7.92
C LYS A 60 -8.71 1.83 6.53
N LEU A 61 -7.87 1.10 5.80
CA LEU A 61 -8.22 0.50 4.53
C LEU A 61 -8.92 -0.83 4.83
N ALA A 62 -10.26 -0.81 4.79
CA ALA A 62 -11.11 -1.95 5.15
C ALA A 62 -10.72 -3.27 4.47
N ASN A 63 -10.08 -3.21 3.29
CA ASN A 63 -9.72 -4.37 2.49
C ASN A 63 -8.25 -4.83 2.65
N LEU A 64 -7.42 -4.10 3.41
CA LEU A 64 -6.01 -4.41 3.65
C LEU A 64 -5.66 -4.35 5.16
N PRO A 65 -6.38 -5.08 6.03
CA PRO A 65 -6.04 -5.12 7.44
C PRO A 65 -4.68 -5.81 7.68
N PRO A 66 -4.14 -5.73 8.91
CA PRO A 66 -2.89 -6.38 9.26
C PRO A 66 -2.80 -7.85 8.84
N GLY A 67 -1.73 -8.22 8.13
CA GLY A 67 -1.45 -9.56 7.63
C GLY A 67 -2.18 -9.96 6.34
N ARG A 68 -3.06 -9.10 5.81
CA ARG A 68 -3.73 -9.33 4.53
C ARG A 68 -3.01 -8.62 3.38
N PHE A 69 -2.99 -9.25 2.23
CA PHE A 69 -2.43 -8.72 0.99
C PHE A 69 -3.21 -9.34 -0.18
N PHE A 70 -3.08 -8.75 -1.37
CA PHE A 70 -3.78 -9.26 -2.55
C PHE A 70 -3.29 -10.65 -2.92
N GLN A 71 -4.25 -11.55 -3.21
CA GLN A 71 -3.94 -12.94 -3.58
C GLN A 71 -3.04 -13.01 -4.83
N SER A 72 -3.14 -12.01 -5.72
CA SER A 72 -2.30 -11.90 -6.92
C SER A 72 -0.81 -11.74 -6.63
N TYR A 73 -0.40 -11.41 -5.41
CA TYR A 73 1.00 -11.34 -5.02
C TYR A 73 1.59 -12.72 -4.69
N TYR A 74 0.73 -13.70 -4.45
CA TYR A 74 1.12 -15.01 -3.97
C TYR A 74 0.93 -16.08 -5.03
N SER A 75 1.87 -17.03 -5.09
CA SER A 75 1.73 -18.25 -5.86
C SER A 75 1.69 -19.44 -4.92
N GLU A 76 0.77 -20.37 -5.16
CA GLU A 76 0.68 -21.66 -4.45
C GLU A 76 1.97 -22.49 -4.53
N ARG A 77 2.89 -22.14 -5.44
CA ARG A 77 4.21 -22.76 -5.58
C ARG A 77 5.17 -22.44 -4.44
N CYS A 78 4.81 -21.53 -3.54
CA CYS A 78 5.62 -21.13 -2.40
C CYS A 78 5.43 -22.11 -1.22
N THR A 79 6.10 -23.26 -1.26
CA THR A 79 5.90 -24.34 -0.29
C THR A 79 6.96 -24.37 0.82
N GLU A 80 8.09 -23.70 0.64
CA GLU A 80 9.18 -23.69 1.62
C GLU A 80 9.03 -22.55 2.63
N LYS A 81 9.37 -22.85 3.89
CA LYS A 81 9.27 -21.91 5.01
C LYS A 81 10.16 -20.67 4.84
N ARG A 82 11.34 -20.84 4.27
CA ARG A 82 12.22 -19.73 3.90
C ARG A 82 11.54 -18.75 2.95
N HIS A 83 10.95 -19.29 1.88
CA HIS A 83 10.26 -18.48 0.89
C HIS A 83 9.06 -17.75 1.49
N TYR A 84 8.38 -18.37 2.46
CA TYR A 84 7.28 -17.75 3.21
C TYR A 84 7.74 -16.50 3.99
N ASN A 85 8.82 -16.60 4.78
CA ASN A 85 9.33 -15.45 5.53
C ASN A 85 9.86 -14.34 4.61
N MET A 86 10.59 -14.70 3.55
CA MET A 86 11.07 -13.74 2.55
C MET A 86 9.92 -13.02 1.82
N PHE A 87 8.87 -13.76 1.48
CA PHE A 87 7.68 -13.18 0.85
C PHE A 87 6.98 -12.21 1.80
N ARG A 88 6.82 -12.57 3.08
CA ARG A 88 6.22 -11.68 4.09
C ARG A 88 7.05 -10.42 4.34
N ALA A 89 8.37 -10.53 4.39
CA ALA A 89 9.26 -9.36 4.45
C ALA A 89 9.05 -8.42 3.26
N SER A 90 8.84 -8.98 2.07
CA SER A 90 8.55 -8.22 0.85
C SER A 90 7.19 -7.50 0.94
N ILE A 91 6.14 -8.20 1.39
CA ILE A 91 4.81 -7.59 1.59
C ILE A 91 4.87 -6.47 2.64
N PHE A 92 5.55 -6.71 3.76
CA PHE A 92 5.75 -5.71 4.80
C PHE A 92 6.41 -4.45 4.21
N THR A 93 7.48 -4.61 3.44
CA THR A 93 8.23 -3.50 2.82
C THR A 93 7.36 -2.71 1.83
N ILE A 94 6.53 -3.40 1.05
CA ILE A 94 5.57 -2.75 0.12
C ILE A 94 4.59 -1.87 0.90
N LYS A 95 4.04 -2.38 2.01
CA LYS A 95 3.10 -1.62 2.84
C LYS A 95 3.78 -0.47 3.58
N LEU A 96 5.01 -0.64 4.06
CA LEU A 96 5.82 0.45 4.58
C LEU A 96 5.99 1.57 3.53
N GLY A 97 6.25 1.20 2.27
CA GLY A 97 6.23 2.14 1.15
C GLY A 97 4.89 2.85 0.97
N GLY A 98 3.78 2.13 1.13
CA GLY A 98 2.43 2.70 1.16
C GLY A 98 2.26 3.78 2.23
N ASN A 99 2.71 3.52 3.46
CA ASN A 99 2.69 4.51 4.55
C ASN A 99 3.51 5.76 4.21
N ASN A 100 4.69 5.59 3.61
CA ASN A 100 5.52 6.70 3.17
C ASN A 100 4.83 7.55 2.10
N ILE A 101 4.18 6.92 1.12
CA ILE A 101 3.39 7.60 0.08
C ILE A 101 2.21 8.35 0.70
N LYS A 102 1.47 7.72 1.61
CA LYS A 102 0.34 8.35 2.32
C LYS A 102 0.79 9.63 3.02
N SER A 103 1.88 9.58 3.79
CA SER A 103 2.42 10.75 4.49
C SER A 103 2.77 11.90 3.54
N ILE A 104 3.41 11.58 2.41
CA ILE A 104 3.73 12.54 1.33
C ILE A 104 2.45 13.15 0.74
N LEU A 105 1.45 12.34 0.38
CA LEU A 105 0.20 12.82 -0.21
C LEU A 105 -0.57 13.72 0.75
N GLU A 106 -0.64 13.35 2.03
CA GLU A 106 -1.26 14.19 3.04
C GLU A 106 -0.52 15.51 3.25
N LYS A 107 0.82 15.50 3.19
CA LYS A 107 1.64 16.72 3.25
C LYS A 107 1.36 17.63 2.06
N ILE A 108 1.37 17.10 0.84
CA ILE A 108 1.02 17.84 -0.38
C ILE A 108 -0.39 18.46 -0.25
N PHE A 109 -1.36 17.67 0.24
CA PHE A 109 -2.72 18.13 0.45
C PHE A 109 -2.78 19.29 1.47
N ARG A 110 -2.12 19.17 2.62
CA ARG A 110 -2.04 20.24 3.64
C ARG A 110 -1.37 21.50 3.10
N GLU A 111 -0.26 21.37 2.37
CA GLU A 111 0.43 22.51 1.77
C GLU A 111 -0.45 23.22 0.73
N ASN A 112 -1.18 22.46 -0.10
CA ASN A 112 -2.11 23.02 -1.08
C ASN A 112 -3.30 23.73 -0.42
N LEU A 113 -3.84 23.18 0.68
CA LEU A 113 -4.87 23.86 1.48
C LEU A 113 -4.35 25.15 2.10
N SER A 114 -3.13 25.18 2.63
CA SER A 114 -2.56 26.39 3.22
C SER A 114 -2.31 27.50 2.17
N LYS A 115 -1.85 27.12 0.98
CA LYS A 115 -1.66 28.03 -0.17
C LYS A 115 -3.00 28.50 -0.77
N GLY A 116 -4.04 27.67 -0.68
CA GLY A 116 -5.42 27.98 -1.06
C GLY A 116 -6.15 28.87 -0.05
N ALA A 117 -5.95 28.65 1.26
CA ALA A 117 -6.49 29.45 2.35
C ALA A 117 -5.92 30.87 2.35
N ALA A 118 -4.66 31.05 1.93
CA ALA A 118 -4.09 32.37 1.66
C ALA A 118 -4.69 33.05 0.41
N LYS A 119 -5.48 32.34 -0.41
CA LYS A 119 -5.99 32.82 -1.69
C LYS A 119 -7.50 32.86 -1.86
N LYS A 120 -8.34 32.32 -0.97
CA LYS A 120 -9.81 32.48 -1.06
C LYS A 120 -10.56 32.07 0.21
N ASP A 121 -11.16 33.06 0.86
CA ASP A 121 -12.58 32.96 1.22
C ASP A 121 -13.35 32.48 -0.03
N THR A 122 -14.06 31.35 0.10
CA THR A 122 -15.19 30.82 -0.69
C THR A 122 -15.06 29.32 -0.94
N ALA A 123 -16.00 28.60 -0.35
CA ALA A 123 -16.15 27.16 -0.33
C ALA A 123 -16.28 26.52 -1.71
N THR A 124 -15.71 25.34 -1.91
CA THR A 124 -16.37 24.19 -2.56
C THR A 124 -15.65 22.89 -2.19
N THR A 125 -16.42 21.87 -1.82
CA THR A 125 -16.06 20.49 -1.50
C THR A 125 -15.18 19.86 -2.58
N ILE A 126 -13.97 19.39 -2.24
CA ILE A 126 -13.10 18.63 -3.15
C ILE A 126 -13.15 17.15 -2.73
N GLY A 127 -13.69 16.30 -3.60
CA GLY A 127 -13.74 14.84 -3.42
C GLY A 127 -12.37 14.16 -3.47
N PRO A 128 -12.27 12.86 -3.14
CA PRO A 128 -10.99 12.16 -2.97
C PRO A 128 -10.21 12.08 -4.30
N ILE A 129 -8.95 12.49 -4.23
CA ILE A 129 -8.01 12.54 -5.35
C ILE A 129 -7.55 11.12 -5.70
N ARG A 130 -7.85 10.66 -6.92
CA ARG A 130 -7.38 9.39 -7.48
C ARG A 130 -5.97 9.58 -8.07
N GLY A 131 -4.98 8.83 -7.58
CA GLY A 131 -3.66 8.70 -8.21
C GLY A 131 -3.56 7.38 -8.99
N PRO A 132 -2.86 7.34 -10.14
CA PRO A 132 -2.67 6.11 -10.91
C PRO A 132 -1.67 5.16 -10.24
N VAL A 133 -1.89 3.85 -10.39
CA VAL A 133 -0.93 2.79 -10.00
C VAL A 133 -0.02 2.52 -11.19
N LEU A 134 1.30 2.68 -11.00
CA LEU A 134 2.31 2.45 -12.02
C LEU A 134 3.00 1.08 -11.83
N MET A 135 3.16 0.33 -12.91
CA MET A 135 4.04 -0.86 -12.97
C MET A 135 5.37 -0.54 -13.68
N ARG A 136 6.33 -1.45 -13.51
CA ARG A 136 7.78 -1.34 -13.78
C ARG A 136 8.18 -0.96 -15.22
N ASP A 137 7.28 -0.99 -16.19
CA ASP A 137 7.54 -0.67 -17.60
C ASP A 137 7.01 0.71 -18.04
N GLY A 138 6.45 1.50 -17.13
CA GLY A 138 6.02 2.87 -17.40
C GLY A 138 4.78 2.98 -18.30
N LYS A 139 4.05 1.88 -18.52
CA LYS A 139 2.78 1.90 -19.23
C LYS A 139 1.63 2.12 -18.25
N GLU A 140 0.84 3.16 -18.50
CA GLU A 140 -0.45 3.35 -17.85
C GLU A 140 -1.42 2.28 -18.35
N ILE A 141 -2.08 1.56 -17.45
CA ILE A 141 -3.26 0.78 -17.79
C ILE A 141 -4.47 1.68 -17.53
N PRO A 142 -5.27 2.04 -18.55
CA PRO A 142 -6.62 2.48 -18.30
C PRO A 142 -7.42 1.24 -17.92
N ILE A 143 -7.38 0.84 -16.65
CA ILE A 143 -8.36 -0.12 -16.14
C ILE A 143 -9.67 0.63 -16.17
N GLY A 144 -10.55 0.25 -17.09
CA GLY A 144 -11.86 0.85 -17.20
C GLY A 144 -12.58 0.70 -15.87
N TRP A 145 -13.13 1.80 -15.36
CA TRP A 145 -13.99 1.83 -14.17
C TRP A 145 -15.03 0.69 -14.15
N GLU A 146 -15.50 0.27 -15.32
CA GLU A 146 -16.43 -0.83 -15.51
C GLU A 146 -15.83 -2.23 -15.24
N GLU A 147 -14.54 -2.46 -15.50
CA GLU A 147 -13.87 -3.73 -15.18
C GLU A 147 -13.55 -3.83 -13.69
N GLU A 148 -13.13 -2.73 -13.06
CA GLU A 148 -12.93 -2.66 -11.60
C GLU A 148 -14.25 -2.81 -10.84
N LYS A 149 -15.31 -2.13 -11.28
CA LYS A 149 -16.67 -2.35 -10.76
C LYS A 149 -17.10 -3.80 -10.91
N LYS A 150 -16.84 -4.42 -12.07
CA LYS A 150 -17.23 -5.81 -12.33
C LYS A 150 -16.53 -6.76 -11.36
N LEU A 151 -15.22 -6.59 -11.15
CA LEU A 151 -14.46 -7.34 -10.16
C LEU A 151 -14.98 -7.09 -8.73
N LEU A 152 -15.29 -5.84 -8.37
CA LEU A 152 -15.86 -5.49 -7.06
C LEU A 152 -17.26 -6.07 -6.84
N ILE A 153 -18.07 -6.16 -7.89
CA ILE A 153 -19.40 -6.79 -7.86
C ILE A 153 -19.23 -8.30 -7.69
N GLU A 154 -18.40 -8.95 -8.51
CA GLU A 154 -18.12 -10.39 -8.41
C GLU A 154 -17.59 -10.77 -7.02
N LEU A 155 -16.68 -9.96 -6.43
CA LEU A 155 -16.15 -10.20 -5.09
C LEU A 155 -17.22 -10.05 -3.99
N LYS A 156 -18.15 -9.10 -4.16
CA LYS A 156 -19.27 -8.90 -3.23
C LYS A 156 -20.28 -10.03 -3.33
N ASP A 157 -20.56 -10.52 -4.53
CA ASP A 157 -21.48 -11.64 -4.76
C ASP A 157 -20.95 -12.92 -4.11
N VAL A 158 -19.65 -13.19 -4.22
CA VAL A 158 -19.00 -14.30 -3.50
C VAL A 158 -19.15 -14.13 -1.99
N ARG A 159 -18.90 -12.93 -1.45
CA ARG A 159 -19.02 -12.68 -0.01
C ARG A 159 -20.46 -12.80 0.50
N ILE A 160 -21.45 -12.38 -0.30
CA ILE A 160 -22.87 -12.54 0.01
C ILE A 160 -23.21 -14.03 0.10
N HIS A 161 -22.77 -14.83 -0.87
CA HIS A 161 -23.01 -16.27 -0.87
C HIS A 161 -22.40 -16.97 0.35
N GLU A 162 -21.15 -16.67 0.70
CA GLU A 162 -20.51 -17.21 1.91
C GLU A 162 -21.29 -16.87 3.19
N LEU A 163 -21.78 -15.63 3.30
CA LEU A 163 -22.56 -15.17 4.44
C LEU A 163 -23.95 -15.82 4.49
N GLU A 164 -24.57 -16.05 3.34
CA GLU A 164 -25.85 -16.77 3.25
C GLU A 164 -25.72 -18.23 3.68
N GLU A 165 -24.64 -18.91 3.27
CA GLU A 165 -24.32 -20.27 3.74
C GLU A 165 -24.06 -20.31 5.25
N GLU A 166 -23.31 -19.34 5.78
CA GLU A 166 -23.04 -19.23 7.21
C GLU A 166 -24.33 -19.01 8.00
N VAL A 167 -25.22 -18.12 7.54
CA VAL A 167 -26.52 -17.86 8.16
C VAL A 167 -27.42 -19.10 8.12
N GLU A 168 -27.45 -19.84 7.02
CA GLU A 168 -28.22 -21.09 6.93
C GLU A 168 -27.68 -22.19 7.86
N LEU A 169 -26.36 -22.28 8.02
CA LEU A 169 -25.74 -23.17 9.00
C LEU A 169 -26.10 -22.77 10.44
N PHE A 170 -26.20 -21.47 10.73
CA PHE A 170 -26.64 -20.98 12.04
C PHE A 170 -28.11 -21.22 12.32
N LYS A 171 -29.01 -21.14 11.31
CA LYS A 171 -30.44 -21.43 11.48
C LYS A 171 -30.76 -22.90 11.68
N ARG A 172 -29.86 -23.81 11.31
CA ARG A 172 -30.00 -25.27 11.46
C ARG A 172 -29.49 -25.80 12.81
N LYS A 173 -28.93 -24.95 13.66
CA LYS A 173 -28.59 -25.24 15.05
C LYS A 173 -29.67 -24.71 15.98
#